data_AF-A0AA42ZK15-F1
#
_entry.id   AF-A0AA42ZK15-F1
#
_cell.length_a   1.000
_cell.length_b   1.000
_cell.length_c   1.000
_cell.angle_alpha   90.00
_cell.angle_beta   90.00
_cell.angle_gamma   90.00
#
_symmetry.space_group_name_H-M   'P 1'
#
loop_
_entity.id
_entity.type
_entity.pdbx_description
1 polymer ?
#
loop_
_entity_poly.entity_id
_entity_poly.type
_entity_poly.pdbx_seq_one_letter_code
_entity_poly.pdbx_strand_id
1 'polypeptide(L)'
;MKTLGSCPMVLLRVLLILVPVCANEPATAASPLEGSWFGERGEPGTGHLIQWLVHRRSDGTYTIEFHIYRDCSQPEIWLETGVWRFSKNLYFTMTLEVDGTPTDVDNPFYQDTYRVEGITPTEMRYTHLKSGRAYSVQRVEREFLFPGCAHIAEALSNMRIAPGIGRGGTPRPEMTGRGHAVAHSASLARPAGIT
;
A
#
# COMPACT_ATOMS: atom_id res chain seq x y z
N MET A 1 -13.90 48.87 82.12
CA MET A 1 -12.78 47.93 82.40
C MET A 1 -13.02 46.65 81.62
N LYS A 2 -12.03 46.22 80.81
CA LYS A 2 -11.86 44.87 80.19
C LYS A 2 -12.89 44.51 79.08
N THR A 3 -12.59 43.92 77.91
CA THR A 3 -11.38 43.35 77.28
C THR A 3 -11.70 43.08 75.78
N LEU A 4 -10.64 42.90 75.00
CA LEU A 4 -10.55 42.57 73.58
C LEU A 4 -11.36 41.34 73.09
N GLY A 5 -11.70 41.37 71.79
CA GLY A 5 -11.30 40.35 70.82
C GLY A 5 -12.30 39.23 70.52
N SER A 6 -12.77 39.14 69.28
CA SER A 6 -12.59 37.96 68.41
C SER A 6 -13.35 38.17 67.09
N CYS A 7 -12.65 38.05 65.96
CA CYS A 7 -13.22 38.06 64.62
C CYS A 7 -13.05 36.63 64.06
N PRO A 8 -14.10 35.81 63.97
CA PRO A 8 -14.02 34.59 63.20
C PRO A 8 -14.29 34.92 61.72
N MET A 9 -13.18 34.87 61.01
CA MET A 9 -13.03 34.71 59.58
C MET A 9 -13.80 33.48 59.05
N VAL A 10 -14.07 33.48 57.74
CA VAL A 10 -14.45 32.32 56.89
C VAL A 10 -15.94 31.94 57.02
N LEU A 11 -16.78 32.11 56.00
CA LEU A 11 -16.75 31.27 54.80
C LEU A 11 -17.28 32.03 53.57
N LEU A 12 -16.37 32.51 52.73
CA LEU A 12 -16.68 32.76 51.32
C LEU A 12 -16.84 31.38 50.66
N ARG A 13 -18.08 30.97 50.39
CA ARG A 13 -18.36 29.79 49.57
C ARG A 13 -17.86 30.06 48.15
N VAL A 14 -16.61 29.70 47.88
CA VAL A 14 -16.14 29.50 46.51
C VAL A 14 -16.86 28.26 45.99
N LEU A 15 -17.94 28.50 45.25
CA LEU A 15 -18.61 27.48 44.47
C LEU A 15 -17.65 27.06 43.36
N LEU A 16 -16.90 25.98 43.58
CA LEU A 16 -16.15 25.30 42.53
C LEU A 16 -17.15 24.75 41.52
N ILE A 17 -17.42 25.53 40.47
CA ILE A 17 -18.11 25.03 39.28
C ILE A 17 -17.13 24.06 38.62
N LEU A 18 -17.33 22.78 38.86
CA LEU A 18 -16.71 21.69 38.11
C LEU A 18 -17.31 21.75 36.70
N VAL A 19 -16.79 22.62 35.83
CA VAL A 19 -17.08 22.54 34.41
C VAL A 19 -16.43 21.25 33.93
N PRO A 20 -17.19 20.25 33.44
CA PRO A 20 -16.57 19.15 32.75
C PRO A 20 -15.94 19.77 31.51
N VAL A 21 -14.62 19.95 31.56
CA VAL A 21 -13.83 20.18 30.36
C VAL A 21 -14.01 18.89 29.57
N CYS A 22 -15.01 18.85 28.69
CA CYS A 22 -15.06 17.87 27.63
C CYS A 22 -13.73 18.02 26.91
N ALA A 23 -12.81 17.09 27.17
CA ALA A 23 -11.63 16.94 26.37
C ALA A 23 -12.13 16.56 24.97
N ASN A 24 -12.28 17.57 24.10
CA ASN A 24 -12.32 17.34 22.67
C ASN A 24 -10.93 16.80 22.32
N GLU A 25 -10.76 15.49 22.38
CA GLU A 25 -9.64 14.86 21.70
C GLU A 25 -9.79 15.24 20.22
N PRO A 26 -8.78 15.89 19.61
CA PRO A 26 -8.84 16.16 18.18
C PRO A 26 -9.01 14.81 17.50
N ALA A 27 -10.15 14.61 16.83
CA ALA A 27 -10.37 13.45 16.00
C ALA A 27 -9.14 13.35 15.09
N THR A 28 -8.41 12.24 15.18
CA THR A 28 -7.28 11.98 14.29
C THR A 28 -7.85 12.04 12.88
N ALA A 29 -7.53 13.11 12.15
CA ALA A 29 -8.09 13.32 10.83
C ALA A 29 -7.68 12.13 9.95
N ALA A 30 -8.67 11.43 9.40
CA ALA A 30 -8.43 10.30 8.52
C ALA A 30 -7.51 10.74 7.37
N SER A 31 -6.51 9.91 7.07
CA SER A 31 -5.57 10.21 6.00
C SER A 31 -6.34 10.24 4.67
N PRO A 32 -6.10 11.23 3.79
CA PRO A 32 -6.81 11.30 2.52
C PRO A 32 -6.53 10.11 1.60
N LEU A 33 -5.46 9.35 1.88
CA LEU A 33 -5.06 8.14 1.14
C LEU A 33 -5.83 6.88 1.56
N GLU A 34 -6.51 6.89 2.70
CA GLU A 34 -7.33 5.77 3.17
C GLU A 34 -8.43 5.45 2.15
N GLY A 35 -8.79 4.17 1.99
CA GLY A 35 -9.79 3.69 1.04
C GLY A 35 -9.21 2.85 -0.11
N SER A 36 -10.07 2.56 -1.10
CA SER A 36 -9.70 1.76 -2.27
C SER A 36 -9.36 2.66 -3.47
N TRP A 37 -8.27 2.34 -4.15
CA TRP A 37 -7.77 3.08 -5.31
C TRP A 37 -7.38 2.14 -6.43
N PHE A 38 -7.94 2.36 -7.61
CA PHE A 38 -7.67 1.62 -8.82
C PHE A 38 -6.74 2.41 -9.74
N GLY A 39 -5.71 1.75 -10.25
CA GLY A 39 -4.86 2.30 -11.30
C GLY A 39 -4.63 1.31 -12.41
N GLU A 40 -4.31 1.86 -13.57
CA GLU A 40 -3.97 1.08 -14.75
C GLU A 40 -2.91 1.79 -15.57
N ARG A 41 -2.12 1.00 -16.31
CA ARG A 41 -1.10 1.52 -17.20
C ARG A 41 -0.75 0.49 -18.27
N GLY A 42 -0.73 0.93 -19.52
CA GLY A 42 -0.05 0.20 -20.61
C GLY A 42 1.46 0.40 -20.55
N GLU A 43 2.23 -0.66 -20.74
CA GLU A 43 3.69 -0.59 -20.81
C GLU A 43 4.13 -0.44 -22.28
N PRO A 44 4.69 0.74 -22.67
CA PRO A 44 5.00 1.02 -24.07
C PRO A 44 5.90 -0.03 -24.71
N GLY A 45 5.56 -0.45 -25.93
CA GLY A 45 6.36 -1.38 -26.72
C GLY A 45 6.28 -2.86 -26.29
N THR A 46 5.59 -3.20 -25.20
CA THR A 46 5.45 -4.59 -24.74
C THR A 46 4.05 -5.16 -24.98
N GLY A 47 3.04 -4.29 -25.14
CA GLY A 47 1.64 -4.73 -25.17
C GLY A 47 1.13 -5.21 -23.82
N HIS A 48 1.91 -5.05 -22.73
CA HIS A 48 1.44 -5.36 -21.39
C HIS A 48 0.51 -4.27 -20.88
N LEU A 49 -0.54 -4.71 -20.20
CA LEU A 49 -1.39 -3.85 -19.39
C LEU A 49 -1.22 -4.29 -17.94
N ILE A 50 -0.92 -3.33 -17.08
CA ILE A 50 -0.84 -3.53 -15.63
C ILE A 50 -2.01 -2.79 -15.00
N GLN A 51 -2.84 -3.49 -14.28
CA GLN A 51 -3.86 -2.93 -13.41
C GLN A 51 -3.50 -3.24 -11.95
N TRP A 52 -3.85 -2.34 -11.04
CA TRP A 52 -3.68 -2.57 -9.62
C TRP A 52 -4.83 -1.96 -8.81
N LEU A 53 -5.26 -2.67 -7.78
CA LEU A 53 -6.24 -2.20 -6.82
C LEU A 53 -5.59 -2.22 -5.44
N VAL A 54 -5.41 -1.04 -4.84
CA VAL A 54 -4.88 -0.91 -3.48
C VAL A 54 -5.98 -0.54 -2.51
N HIS A 55 -6.09 -1.28 -1.42
CA HIS A 55 -6.94 -0.96 -0.29
C HIS A 55 -6.07 -0.55 0.90
N ARG A 56 -6.22 0.69 1.37
CA ARG A 56 -5.50 1.24 2.53
C ARG A 56 -6.45 1.41 3.71
N ARG A 57 -6.14 0.78 4.84
CA ARG A 57 -6.93 0.82 6.07
C ARG A 57 -6.38 1.89 7.03
N SER A 58 -7.25 2.42 7.90
CA SER A 58 -6.91 3.42 8.91
C SER A 58 -5.88 2.95 9.95
N ASP A 59 -5.74 1.63 10.14
CA ASP A 59 -4.74 1.00 11.01
C ASP A 59 -3.31 1.04 10.45
N GLY A 60 -3.13 1.59 9.24
CA GLY A 60 -1.83 1.66 8.58
C GLY A 60 -1.46 0.40 7.80
N THR A 61 -2.38 -0.55 7.61
CA THR A 61 -2.17 -1.71 6.73
C THR A 61 -2.72 -1.48 5.33
N TYR A 62 -2.13 -2.15 4.34
CA TYR A 62 -2.66 -2.19 2.98
C TYR A 62 -2.68 -3.59 2.41
N THR A 63 -3.50 -3.73 1.37
CA THR A 63 -3.51 -4.87 0.45
C THR A 63 -3.49 -4.31 -0.97
N ILE A 64 -2.68 -4.87 -1.86
CA ILE A 64 -2.67 -4.52 -3.27
C ILE A 64 -2.74 -5.78 -4.11
N GLU A 65 -3.69 -5.80 -5.05
CA GLU A 65 -3.83 -6.85 -6.04
C GLU A 65 -3.35 -6.31 -7.38
N PHE A 66 -2.49 -7.06 -8.07
CA PHE A 66 -1.98 -6.72 -9.39
C PHE A 66 -2.52 -7.69 -10.42
N HIS A 67 -2.97 -7.17 -11.55
CA HIS A 67 -3.28 -7.95 -12.74
C HIS A 67 -2.36 -7.50 -13.88
N ILE A 68 -1.54 -8.40 -14.40
CA ILE A 68 -0.75 -8.17 -15.61
C ILE A 68 -1.34 -8.96 -16.78
N TYR A 69 -1.88 -8.25 -17.75
CA TYR A 69 -2.34 -8.81 -19.00
C TYR A 69 -1.24 -8.72 -20.05
N ARG A 70 -1.03 -9.82 -20.78
CA ARG A 70 -0.19 -9.86 -21.99
C ARG A 70 -1.11 -10.13 -23.18
N ASP A 71 -1.20 -9.18 -24.11
CA ASP A 71 -2.09 -9.27 -25.28
C ASP A 71 -3.55 -9.59 -24.92
N CYS A 72 -4.05 -9.05 -23.80
CA CYS A 72 -5.39 -9.33 -23.27
C CYS A 72 -5.74 -10.81 -23.03
N SER A 73 -4.73 -11.65 -22.77
CA SER A 73 -4.91 -13.02 -22.28
C SER A 73 -5.20 -13.07 -20.77
N GLN A 74 -5.33 -14.27 -20.20
CA GLN A 74 -5.53 -14.45 -18.75
C GLN A 74 -4.43 -13.72 -17.97
N PRO A 75 -4.78 -12.89 -16.96
CA PRO A 75 -3.77 -12.12 -16.26
C PRO A 75 -2.91 -13.00 -15.35
N GLU A 76 -1.64 -12.61 -15.23
CA GLU A 76 -0.83 -12.97 -14.07
C GLU A 76 -1.31 -12.14 -12.89
N ILE A 77 -1.65 -12.80 -11.78
CA ILE A 77 -2.20 -12.18 -10.58
C ILE A 77 -1.26 -12.44 -9.42
N TRP A 78 -0.97 -11.40 -8.64
CA TRP A 78 -0.37 -11.57 -7.31
C TRP A 78 -0.91 -10.54 -6.33
N LEU A 79 -0.79 -10.87 -5.05
CA LEU A 79 -1.22 -10.08 -3.93
C LEU A 79 -0.02 -9.62 -3.11
N GLU A 80 0.01 -8.36 -2.70
CA GLU A 80 0.92 -7.89 -1.67
C GLU A 80 0.15 -7.34 -0.46
N THR A 81 0.66 -7.62 0.73
CA THR A 81 0.16 -7.05 1.98
C THR A 81 1.30 -6.36 2.72
N GLY A 82 0.98 -5.32 3.48
CA GLY A 82 2.01 -4.60 4.22
C GLY A 82 1.51 -3.42 5.00
N VAL A 83 2.44 -2.51 5.31
CA VAL A 83 2.15 -1.29 6.05
C VAL A 83 2.39 -0.05 5.20
N TRP A 84 1.60 1.00 5.45
CA TRP A 84 1.70 2.26 4.76
C TRP A 84 1.67 3.44 5.72
N ARG A 85 2.27 4.55 5.30
CA ARG A 85 2.24 5.83 6.00
C ARG A 85 2.13 6.98 5.03
N PHE A 86 1.52 8.07 5.47
CA PHE A 86 1.43 9.31 4.71
C PHE A 86 1.74 10.52 5.59
N SER A 87 2.72 11.33 5.18
CA SER A 87 3.08 12.55 5.91
C SER A 87 3.75 13.56 4.98
N LYS A 88 3.38 14.84 5.11
CA LYS A 88 3.99 15.96 4.36
C LYS A 88 4.14 15.67 2.87
N ASN A 89 3.11 15.11 2.22
CA ASN A 89 3.06 14.66 0.82
C ASN A 89 3.85 13.38 0.45
N LEU A 90 4.54 12.75 1.39
CA LEU A 90 5.24 11.49 1.17
C LEU A 90 4.33 10.32 1.55
N TYR A 91 4.14 9.41 0.60
CA TYR A 91 3.44 8.14 0.75
C TYR A 91 4.48 7.01 0.76
N PHE A 92 4.57 6.28 1.85
CA PHE A 92 5.50 5.18 2.04
C PHE A 92 4.75 3.85 2.15
N THR A 93 5.30 2.80 1.56
CA THR A 93 4.86 1.42 1.76
C THR A 93 6.03 0.51 2.09
N MET A 94 5.75 -0.49 2.91
CA MET A 94 6.63 -1.63 3.15
C MET A 94 5.82 -2.92 2.96
N THR A 95 6.17 -3.69 1.95
CA THR A 95 5.55 -4.99 1.66
C THR A 95 6.07 -6.02 2.65
N LEU A 96 5.17 -6.68 3.37
CA LEU A 96 5.47 -7.72 4.36
C LEU A 96 5.26 -9.13 3.80
N GLU A 97 4.31 -9.30 2.87
CA GLU A 97 4.05 -10.57 2.21
C GLU A 97 3.75 -10.38 0.73
N VAL A 98 4.16 -11.36 -0.09
CA VAL A 98 3.77 -11.52 -1.49
C VAL A 98 3.17 -12.92 -1.64
N ASP A 99 1.91 -13.00 -2.07
CA ASP A 99 1.14 -14.24 -2.18
C ASP A 99 1.19 -15.11 -0.89
N GLY A 100 1.12 -14.44 0.27
CA GLY A 100 1.20 -15.06 1.60
C GLY A 100 2.60 -15.53 2.01
N THR A 101 3.62 -15.28 1.18
CA THR A 101 5.03 -15.55 1.52
C THR A 101 5.68 -14.32 2.14
N PRO A 102 6.26 -14.41 3.36
CA PRO A 102 6.94 -13.28 3.98
C PRO A 102 8.11 -12.75 3.15
N THR A 103 8.29 -11.44 3.17
CA THR A 103 9.41 -10.73 2.53
C THR A 103 10.55 -10.48 3.52
N ASP A 104 11.70 -10.07 2.98
CA ASP A 104 12.80 -9.51 3.77
C ASP A 104 12.55 -8.01 3.98
N VAL A 105 12.17 -7.61 5.18
CA VAL A 105 11.80 -6.22 5.52
C VAL A 105 12.98 -5.25 5.40
N ASP A 106 14.22 -5.74 5.48
CA ASP A 106 15.43 -4.93 5.34
C ASP A 106 15.83 -4.75 3.87
N ASN A 107 15.23 -5.52 2.95
CA ASN A 107 15.49 -5.39 1.53
C ASN A 107 14.75 -4.16 0.96
N PRO A 108 15.47 -3.14 0.42
CA PRO A 108 14.87 -1.94 -0.13
C PRO A 108 14.05 -2.17 -1.41
N PHE A 109 14.01 -3.41 -1.92
CA PHE A 109 13.09 -3.82 -2.98
C PHE A 109 11.62 -3.81 -2.53
N TYR A 110 11.34 -4.10 -1.25
CA TYR A 110 9.99 -4.15 -0.69
C TYR A 110 9.57 -2.84 -0.01
N GLN A 111 10.33 -1.77 -0.24
CA GLN A 111 10.08 -0.47 0.34
C GLN A 111 9.95 0.55 -0.78
N ASP A 112 8.78 1.16 -0.92
CA ASP A 112 8.57 2.23 -1.88
C ASP A 112 8.31 3.55 -1.17
N THR A 113 8.80 4.63 -1.77
CA THR A 113 8.45 5.99 -1.38
C THR A 113 7.97 6.77 -2.59
N TYR A 114 6.82 7.40 -2.43
CA TYR A 114 6.17 8.20 -3.44
C TYR A 114 5.97 9.63 -2.94
N ARG A 115 6.06 10.60 -3.85
CA ARG A 115 5.57 11.96 -3.63
C ARG A 115 4.16 12.06 -4.21
N VAL A 116 3.20 12.45 -3.38
CA VAL A 116 1.82 12.74 -3.81
C VAL A 116 1.80 14.15 -4.37
N GLU A 117 1.51 14.26 -5.67
CA GLU A 117 1.47 15.53 -6.40
C GLU A 117 0.11 16.22 -6.25
N GLY A 118 -0.95 15.44 -6.02
CA GLY A 118 -2.30 15.95 -5.79
C GLY A 118 -3.27 14.83 -5.44
N ILE A 119 -4.26 15.16 -4.61
CA ILE A 119 -5.32 14.24 -4.22
C ILE A 119 -6.65 14.99 -4.13
N THR A 120 -7.68 14.41 -4.73
CA THR A 120 -9.07 14.86 -4.65
C THR A 120 -9.92 13.72 -4.04
N PRO A 121 -11.22 13.93 -3.82
CA PRO A 121 -12.09 12.83 -3.40
C PRO A 121 -12.12 11.65 -4.38
N THR A 122 -11.83 11.85 -5.67
CA THR A 122 -11.97 10.83 -6.72
C THR A 122 -10.67 10.43 -7.40
N GLU A 123 -9.61 11.25 -7.35
CA GLU A 123 -8.35 10.99 -8.05
C GLU A 123 -7.15 11.26 -7.16
N MET A 124 -6.09 10.46 -7.30
CA MET A 124 -4.78 10.75 -6.73
C MET A 124 -3.69 10.60 -7.79
N ARG A 125 -2.77 11.57 -7.83
CA ARG A 125 -1.55 11.51 -8.64
C ARG A 125 -0.32 11.48 -7.76
N TYR A 126 0.61 10.60 -8.07
CA TYR A 126 1.82 10.40 -7.27
C TYR A 126 2.99 9.88 -8.11
N THR A 127 4.21 10.18 -7.67
CA THR A 127 5.45 9.85 -8.37
C THR A 127 6.34 9.00 -7.47
N HIS A 128 6.76 7.83 -7.96
CA HIS A 128 7.73 7.00 -7.25
C HIS A 128 9.10 7.69 -7.23
N LEU A 129 9.65 7.92 -6.05
CA LEU A 129 10.85 8.75 -5.88
C LEU A 129 12.09 8.12 -6.51
N LYS A 130 12.26 6.80 -6.39
CA LYS A 130 13.46 6.11 -6.89
C LYS A 130 13.48 6.01 -8.41
N SER A 131 12.33 5.73 -9.04
CA SER A 131 12.26 5.53 -10.51
C SER A 131 11.76 6.75 -11.29
N GLY A 132 11.28 7.80 -10.62
CA GLY A 132 10.64 8.96 -11.26
C GLY A 132 9.33 8.64 -11.97
N ARG A 133 8.77 7.44 -11.79
CA ARG A 133 7.55 7.01 -12.51
C ARG A 133 6.33 7.66 -11.89
N ALA A 134 5.53 8.32 -12.71
CA ALA A 134 4.26 8.91 -12.30
C ALA A 134 3.11 7.91 -12.44
N TYR A 135 2.12 8.04 -11.56
CA TYR A 135 0.91 7.24 -11.49
C TYR A 135 -0.29 8.17 -11.27
N SER A 136 -1.43 7.80 -11.86
CA SER A 136 -2.74 8.34 -11.51
C SER A 136 -3.65 7.16 -11.15
N VAL A 137 -4.45 7.32 -10.10
CA VAL A 137 -5.40 6.32 -9.62
C VAL A 137 -6.73 6.98 -9.33
N GLN A 138 -7.81 6.23 -9.52
CA GLN A 138 -9.17 6.63 -9.20
C GLN A 138 -9.60 5.99 -7.89
N ARG A 139 -10.32 6.74 -7.06
CA ARG A 139 -10.98 6.19 -5.88
C ARG A 139 -12.14 5.32 -6.34
N VAL A 140 -12.26 4.15 -5.76
CA VAL A 140 -13.32 3.18 -6.07
C VAL A 140 -13.95 2.64 -4.80
N GLU A 141 -15.12 2.01 -4.94
CA GLU A 141 -15.75 1.28 -3.85
C GLU A 141 -14.93 0.06 -3.43
N ARG A 142 -15.20 -0.49 -2.24
CA ARG A 142 -14.43 -1.61 -1.70
C ARG A 142 -14.60 -2.88 -2.54
N GLU A 143 -15.79 -3.12 -3.07
CA GLU A 143 -16.15 -4.28 -3.88
C GLU A 143 -15.90 -4.05 -5.38
N PHE A 144 -14.99 -3.14 -5.72
CA PHE A 144 -14.60 -2.86 -7.10
C PHE A 144 -14.07 -4.12 -7.78
N LEU A 145 -14.55 -4.37 -8.99
CA LEU A 145 -14.09 -5.47 -9.84
C LEU A 145 -13.14 -4.93 -10.89
N PHE A 146 -12.02 -5.62 -11.11
CA PHE A 146 -11.09 -5.28 -12.18
C PHE A 146 -11.83 -5.26 -13.53
N PRO A 147 -11.73 -4.16 -14.27
CA PRO A 147 -12.33 -4.09 -15.59
C PRO A 147 -11.47 -4.94 -16.56
N GLY A 148 -12.11 -5.76 -17.40
CA GLY A 148 -11.39 -6.70 -18.28
C GLY A 148 -10.59 -5.99 -19.37
N CYS A 149 -9.47 -6.58 -19.83
CA CYS A 149 -8.56 -5.95 -20.80
C CYS A 149 -9.21 -5.47 -22.12
N ALA A 150 -10.39 -5.99 -22.49
CA ALA A 150 -11.14 -5.55 -23.67
C ALA A 150 -11.44 -4.03 -23.68
N HIS A 151 -11.66 -3.40 -22.53
CA HIS A 151 -11.91 -1.94 -22.50
C HIS A 151 -10.65 -1.10 -22.79
N ILE A 152 -9.47 -1.73 -22.80
CA ILE A 152 -8.16 -1.10 -23.04
C ILE A 152 -7.55 -1.56 -24.38
N ALA A 153 -8.02 -2.66 -24.95
CA ALA A 153 -7.58 -3.13 -26.27
C ALA A 153 -7.71 -2.03 -27.35
N GLU A 154 -8.75 -1.20 -27.26
CA GLU A 154 -8.94 -0.02 -28.13
C GLU A 154 -7.86 1.05 -27.89
N ALA A 155 -7.53 1.34 -26.63
CA ALA A 155 -6.50 2.31 -26.26
C ALA A 155 -5.07 1.84 -26.63
N LEU A 156 -4.77 0.55 -26.49
CA LEU A 156 -3.47 -0.04 -26.84
C LEU A 156 -3.30 -0.22 -28.35
N SER A 157 -4.37 -0.49 -29.09
CA SER A 157 -4.34 -0.54 -30.57
C SER A 157 -3.89 0.79 -31.16
N ASN A 158 -4.34 1.92 -30.59
CA ASN A 158 -3.94 3.25 -31.03
C ASN A 158 -2.49 3.61 -30.66
N MET A 159 -1.91 2.99 -29.63
CA MET A 159 -0.49 3.18 -29.27
C MET A 159 0.47 2.34 -30.13
N ARG A 160 -0.01 1.29 -30.81
CA ARG A 160 0.79 0.49 -31.76
C ARG A 160 1.08 1.22 -33.08
N ILE A 161 0.38 2.32 -33.37
CA ILE A 161 0.50 3.04 -34.66
C ILE A 161 1.49 4.22 -34.63
N ALA A 162 2.06 4.58 -33.47
CA ALA A 162 3.08 5.63 -33.43
C ALA A 162 4.43 5.14 -34.01
N PRO A 163 4.94 5.69 -35.13
CA PRO A 163 6.22 5.28 -35.66
C PRO A 163 7.35 5.89 -34.81
N GLY A 164 8.16 4.99 -34.25
CA GLY A 164 9.58 5.14 -33.90
C GLY A 164 10.10 6.46 -33.32
N ILE A 165 10.40 6.47 -32.02
CA ILE A 165 11.65 7.04 -31.50
C ILE A 165 12.20 6.06 -30.46
N GLY A 166 13.28 5.36 -30.81
CA GLY A 166 13.95 4.43 -29.91
C GLY A 166 14.67 5.16 -28.77
N ARG A 167 14.65 4.56 -27.58
CA ARG A 167 15.75 4.54 -26.61
C ARG A 167 15.48 3.46 -25.56
N GLY A 168 16.49 2.62 -25.34
CA GLY A 168 16.39 1.36 -24.61
C GLY A 168 16.06 1.53 -23.12
N GLY A 169 15.11 0.71 -22.68
CA GLY A 169 15.04 0.21 -21.32
C GLY A 169 15.31 -1.29 -21.38
N THR A 170 16.28 -1.77 -20.61
CA THR A 170 16.55 -3.20 -20.46
C THR A 170 15.31 -3.92 -19.90
N PRO A 171 14.92 -5.08 -20.43
CA PRO A 171 13.81 -5.86 -19.89
C PRO A 171 14.12 -6.34 -18.47
N ARG A 172 13.08 -6.36 -17.63
CA ARG A 172 13.08 -7.05 -16.33
C ARG A 172 13.35 -8.54 -16.57
N PRO A 173 14.20 -9.21 -15.76
CA PRO A 173 14.41 -10.65 -15.90
C PRO A 173 13.12 -11.41 -15.60
N GLU A 174 12.77 -12.28 -16.54
CA GLU A 174 11.66 -13.22 -16.54
C GLU A 174 11.85 -14.24 -15.40
N MET A 175 10.88 -14.33 -14.48
CA MET A 175 10.88 -15.36 -13.43
C MET A 175 10.45 -16.70 -14.02
N THR A 176 11.40 -17.46 -14.56
CA THR A 176 11.27 -18.91 -14.69
C THR A 176 11.93 -19.57 -13.49
N GLY A 177 11.20 -19.60 -12.37
CA GLY A 177 11.63 -20.23 -11.13
C GLY A 177 10.75 -21.42 -10.74
N ARG A 178 10.64 -22.44 -11.62
CA ARG A 178 10.15 -23.76 -11.20
C ARG A 178 11.20 -24.40 -10.30
N GLY A 179 11.04 -24.23 -8.99
CA GLY A 179 11.75 -25.01 -7.98
C GLY A 179 11.26 -26.46 -8.01
N HIS A 180 12.02 -27.33 -8.67
CA HIS A 180 11.93 -28.78 -8.46
C HIS A 180 12.25 -29.09 -7.00
N ALA A 181 11.28 -29.63 -6.28
CA ALA A 181 11.49 -30.26 -4.98
C ALA A 181 12.44 -31.46 -5.16
N VAL A 182 13.66 -31.34 -4.63
CA VAL A 182 14.56 -32.48 -4.45
C VAL A 182 14.16 -33.17 -3.15
N ALA A 183 13.54 -34.34 -3.28
CA ALA A 183 13.28 -35.24 -2.17
C ALA A 183 14.61 -35.80 -1.64
N HIS A 184 14.97 -35.44 -0.41
CA HIS A 184 15.99 -36.16 0.35
C HIS A 184 15.37 -37.43 0.94
N SER A 185 15.49 -38.54 0.22
CA SER A 185 15.31 -39.88 0.78
C SER A 185 16.52 -40.22 1.65
N ALA A 186 16.38 -40.08 2.97
CA ALA A 186 17.31 -40.67 3.92
C ALA A 186 17.09 -42.20 3.96
N SER A 187 17.94 -42.94 3.26
CA SER A 187 18.01 -44.39 3.36
C SER A 187 18.78 -44.78 4.63
N LEU A 188 18.04 -45.26 5.64
CA LEU A 188 18.57 -45.91 6.83
C LEU A 188 19.11 -47.30 6.43
N ALA A 189 20.43 -47.45 6.38
CA ALA A 189 21.06 -48.76 6.31
C ALA A 189 21.00 -49.45 7.70
N ARG A 190 20.55 -50.71 7.69
CA ARG A 190 20.44 -51.64 8.82
C ARG A 190 21.81 -52.14 9.31
N PRO A 191 21.89 -52.70 10.53
CA PRO A 191 23.14 -53.08 11.18
C PRO A 191 23.62 -54.47 10.74
N ALA A 192 24.94 -54.67 10.77
CA ALA A 192 25.55 -55.99 10.81
C ALA A 192 26.59 -55.99 11.92
N GLY A 193 26.28 -56.69 13.02
CA GLY A 193 27.29 -57.13 13.96
C GLY A 193 27.90 -58.44 13.47
N ILE A 194 29.19 -58.66 13.71
CA ILE A 194 29.83 -59.98 13.72
C ILE A 194 30.97 -59.94 14.75
N THR A 195 30.82 -60.82 15.76
CA THR A 195 31.79 -61.46 16.70
C THR A 195 32.93 -60.67 17.31
#